data_AF-A0A919JL07-F1
#
_entry.id   AF-A0A919JL07-F1
#
_cell.length_a   1.000
_cell.length_b   1.000
_cell.length_c   1.000
_cell.angle_alpha   90.00
_cell.angle_beta   90.00
_cell.angle_gamma   90.00
#
_symmetry.space_group_name_H-M   'P 1'
#
loop_
_entity.id
_entity.type
_entity.pdbx_description
1 polymer ?
#
loop_
_entity_poly.entity_id
_entity_poly.type
_entity_poly.pdbx_seq_one_letter_code
_entity_poly.pdbx_strand_id
1 'polypeptide(L)'
;MGRHTFGGRVAVDRAGVAAHTSAARRTVNLWHRNRATTGFPDGFTDDSGREWFWLDQITAFHTAHQKAKLAELTTIDRSGDPDELVGSGEAAKILRYGSYRNLPDQLRDQPDDIEILSDGRLRRRWYRRTVWAIADARTGRQSTGRTPGTTNSVRKPHPYADDPRLQTAAELLAEAREAGRDRRGLGVELARRLGTSQRTAQRLLTVAESDQPS
;
A
#
# COMPACT_ATOMS: atom_id res chain seq x y z
N MET A 1 26.05 -11.24 -10.38
CA MET A 1 25.56 -12.05 -9.25
C MET A 1 26.74 -12.87 -8.74
N GLY A 2 27.16 -12.67 -7.50
CA GLY A 2 28.27 -13.40 -6.90
C GLY A 2 27.77 -14.64 -6.16
N ARG A 3 28.33 -15.80 -6.48
CA ARG A 3 28.23 -17.04 -5.69
C ARG A 3 29.65 -17.56 -5.54
N HIS A 4 30.04 -17.92 -4.33
CA HIS A 4 31.38 -18.39 -4.03
C HIS A 4 31.35 -19.50 -2.99
N THR A 5 32.33 -20.40 -3.04
CA THR A 5 32.45 -21.48 -2.07
C THR A 5 33.63 -21.18 -1.14
N PHE A 6 33.35 -20.97 0.13
CA PHE A 6 34.35 -20.76 1.18
C PHE A 6 34.38 -21.99 2.08
N GLY A 7 35.51 -22.70 2.13
CA GLY A 7 35.68 -23.86 3.01
C GLY A 7 34.62 -24.94 2.82
N GLY A 8 34.17 -25.18 1.58
CA GLY A 8 33.12 -26.15 1.25
C GLY A 8 31.67 -25.68 1.49
N ARG A 9 31.46 -24.48 2.02
CA ARG A 9 30.12 -23.88 2.18
C ARG A 9 29.90 -22.80 1.12
N VAL A 10 28.67 -22.74 0.61
CA VAL A 10 28.30 -21.77 -0.43
C VAL A 10 27.84 -20.46 0.20
N ALA A 11 28.44 -19.36 -0.23
CA ALA A 11 27.98 -18.01 0.06
C ALA A 11 27.54 -17.30 -1.22
N VAL A 12 26.65 -16.33 -1.05
CA VAL A 12 26.14 -15.47 -2.13
C VAL A 12 26.32 -14.01 -1.74
N ASP A 13 26.63 -13.18 -2.73
CA ASP A 13 26.55 -11.75 -2.53
C ASP A 13 25.10 -11.30 -2.41
N ARG A 14 24.93 -10.04 -2.05
CA ARG A 14 23.63 -9.42 -1.81
C ARG A 14 22.72 -9.40 -3.07
N ALA A 15 23.29 -9.55 -4.28
CA ALA A 15 22.53 -9.76 -5.53
C ALA A 15 22.15 -11.24 -5.72
N GLY A 16 23.00 -12.17 -5.30
CA GLY A 16 22.68 -13.60 -5.24
C GLY A 16 21.58 -13.92 -4.23
N VAL A 17 21.51 -13.22 -3.10
CA VAL A 17 20.36 -13.31 -2.18
C VAL A 17 19.05 -12.91 -2.89
N ALA A 18 19.06 -11.80 -3.63
CA ALA A 18 17.89 -11.32 -4.35
C ALA A 18 17.42 -12.33 -5.41
N ALA A 19 18.33 -12.90 -6.19
CA ALA A 19 18.02 -13.95 -7.16
C ALA A 19 17.48 -15.22 -6.49
N HIS A 20 18.12 -15.69 -5.40
CA HIS A 20 17.72 -16.90 -4.69
C HIS A 20 16.34 -16.80 -4.04
N THR A 21 16.03 -15.63 -3.47
CA THR A 21 14.74 -15.37 -2.79
C THR A 21 13.66 -14.84 -3.72
N SER A 22 13.98 -14.59 -5.01
CA SER A 22 13.13 -13.87 -5.95
C SER A 22 12.66 -12.49 -5.44
N ALA A 23 13.38 -11.92 -4.47
CA ALA A 23 13.07 -10.62 -3.87
C ALA A 23 13.81 -9.50 -4.61
N ALA A 24 13.20 -8.31 -4.67
CA ALA A 24 13.89 -7.14 -5.20
C ALA A 24 15.12 -6.80 -4.34
N ARG A 25 16.19 -6.32 -4.98
CA ARG A 25 17.45 -5.93 -4.31
C ARG A 25 17.22 -4.92 -3.17
N ARG A 26 16.27 -3.99 -3.35
CA ARG A 26 15.84 -3.03 -2.33
C ARG A 26 15.26 -3.71 -1.09
N THR A 27 14.48 -4.77 -1.27
CA THR A 27 13.89 -5.57 -0.19
C THR A 27 14.97 -6.27 0.61
N VAL A 28 15.95 -6.88 -0.06
CA VAL A 28 17.12 -7.49 0.61
C VAL A 28 17.89 -6.45 1.42
N ASN A 29 18.11 -5.24 0.89
CA ASN A 29 18.76 -4.16 1.64
C ASN A 29 17.94 -3.74 2.88
N LEU A 30 16.61 -3.76 2.79
CA LEU A 30 15.74 -3.44 3.91
C LEU A 30 15.82 -4.53 5.00
N TRP A 31 15.74 -5.81 4.62
CA TRP A 31 15.92 -6.93 5.55
C TRP A 31 17.28 -6.84 6.25
N HIS A 32 18.35 -6.64 5.50
CA HIS A 32 19.69 -6.50 6.05
C HIS A 32 19.82 -5.30 7.02
N ARG A 33 19.30 -4.12 6.63
CA ARG A 33 19.31 -2.92 7.48
C ARG A 33 18.55 -3.15 8.78
N ASN A 34 17.41 -3.82 8.70
CA ASN A 34 16.52 -4.10 9.82
C ASN A 34 16.71 -5.54 10.33
N ARG A 35 17.93 -6.08 10.30
CA ARG A 35 18.16 -7.49 10.61
C ARG A 35 17.80 -7.86 12.05
N ALA A 36 17.96 -6.94 12.99
CA ALA A 36 17.56 -7.12 14.38
C ALA A 36 16.07 -7.45 14.56
N THR A 37 15.21 -6.93 13.67
CA THR A 37 13.77 -7.19 13.72
C THR A 37 13.32 -8.24 12.72
N THR A 38 14.00 -8.36 11.58
CA THR A 38 13.62 -9.32 10.52
C THR A 38 14.23 -10.70 10.71
N GLY A 39 15.31 -10.83 11.51
CA GLY A 39 16.09 -12.05 11.63
C GLY A 39 16.95 -12.35 10.41
N PHE A 40 17.25 -11.34 9.58
CA PHE A 40 18.09 -11.52 8.40
C PHE A 40 19.52 -11.94 8.82
N PRO A 41 20.15 -12.94 8.15
CA PRO A 41 21.46 -13.44 8.56
C PRO A 41 22.56 -12.38 8.54
N ASP A 42 23.51 -12.50 9.46
CA ASP A 42 24.74 -11.70 9.41
C ASP A 42 25.59 -12.11 8.20
N GLY A 43 26.16 -11.09 7.54
CA GLY A 43 27.14 -11.29 6.47
C GLY A 43 28.56 -11.33 7.02
N PHE A 44 29.48 -11.80 6.19
CA PHE A 44 30.92 -11.70 6.44
C PHE A 44 31.60 -11.05 5.24
N THR A 45 32.77 -10.47 5.47
CA THR A 45 33.60 -9.90 4.39
C THR A 45 34.72 -10.85 4.04
N ASP A 46 35.01 -10.99 2.75
CA ASP A 46 36.25 -11.64 2.30
C ASP A 46 37.44 -10.66 2.35
N ASP A 47 38.63 -11.15 1.98
CA ASP A 47 39.88 -10.36 1.96
C ASP A 47 39.83 -9.18 0.98
N SER A 48 38.90 -9.19 0.02
CA SER A 48 38.65 -8.08 -0.91
C SER A 48 37.72 -7.00 -0.34
N GLY A 49 37.20 -7.21 0.89
CA GLY A 49 36.21 -6.37 1.52
C GLY A 49 34.79 -6.57 0.97
N ARG A 50 34.56 -7.61 0.17
CA ARG A 50 33.24 -7.91 -0.39
C ARG A 50 32.42 -8.68 0.62
N GLU A 51 31.17 -8.27 0.78
CA GLU A 51 30.23 -8.89 1.72
C GLU A 51 29.50 -10.08 1.10
N TRP A 52 29.43 -11.15 1.87
CA TRP A 52 28.88 -12.46 1.53
C TRP A 52 27.93 -12.97 2.61
N PHE A 53 26.94 -13.76 2.19
CA PHE A 53 25.95 -14.38 3.07
C PHE A 53 25.89 -15.88 2.79
N TRP A 54 25.86 -16.71 3.82
CA TRP A 54 25.74 -18.15 3.64
C TRP A 54 24.39 -18.53 3.05
N LEU A 55 24.41 -19.32 1.97
CA LEU A 55 23.21 -19.63 1.20
C LEU A 55 22.18 -20.45 1.99
N ASP A 56 22.65 -21.36 2.84
CA ASP A 56 21.82 -22.18 3.73
C ASP A 56 21.08 -21.31 4.76
N GLN A 57 21.78 -20.35 5.38
CA GLN A 57 21.17 -19.39 6.31
C GLN A 57 20.16 -18.49 5.61
N ILE A 58 20.45 -18.02 4.40
CA ILE A 58 19.50 -17.23 3.59
C ILE A 58 18.26 -18.07 3.24
N THR A 59 18.43 -19.35 2.94
CA THR A 59 17.32 -20.27 2.67
C THR A 59 16.46 -20.47 3.91
N ALA A 60 17.08 -20.74 5.07
CA ALA A 60 16.38 -20.91 6.34
C ALA A 60 15.62 -19.64 6.74
N PHE A 61 16.26 -18.48 6.64
CA PHE A 61 15.64 -17.17 6.85
C PHE A 61 14.42 -17.00 5.93
N HIS A 62 14.57 -17.24 4.62
CA HIS A 62 13.49 -17.00 3.67
C HIS A 62 12.29 -17.92 3.94
N THR A 63 12.51 -19.21 4.21
CA THR A 63 11.44 -20.15 4.57
C THR A 63 10.73 -19.72 5.85
N ALA A 64 11.46 -19.35 6.90
CA ALA A 64 10.88 -18.87 8.15
C ALA A 64 10.11 -17.56 7.94
N HIS A 65 10.65 -16.63 7.15
CA HIS A 65 10.03 -15.35 6.82
C HIS A 65 8.71 -15.54 6.05
N GLN A 66 8.68 -16.45 5.07
CA GLN A 66 7.44 -16.79 4.35
C GLN A 66 6.42 -17.45 5.27
N LYS A 67 6.85 -18.35 6.16
CA LYS A 67 5.96 -18.99 7.15
C LYS A 67 5.37 -17.99 8.12
N ALA A 68 6.17 -17.06 8.65
CA ALA A 68 5.71 -16.02 9.56
C ALA A 68 4.73 -15.05 8.87
N LYS A 69 5.06 -14.65 7.64
CA LYS A 69 4.18 -13.83 6.80
C LYS A 69 2.86 -14.54 6.49
N LEU A 70 2.90 -15.84 6.19
CA LEU A 70 1.71 -16.65 6.00
C LEU A 70 0.89 -16.70 7.29
N ALA A 71 1.53 -16.97 8.44
CA ALA A 71 0.86 -17.01 9.74
C ALA A 71 0.10 -15.70 10.04
N GLU A 72 0.73 -14.54 9.83
CA GLU A 72 0.10 -13.23 9.97
C GLU A 72 -1.12 -13.09 9.03
N LEU A 73 -0.96 -13.46 7.75
CA LEU A 73 -2.02 -13.39 6.75
C LEU A 73 -3.16 -14.39 6.98
N THR A 74 -2.87 -15.54 7.59
CA THR A 74 -3.83 -16.60 7.92
C THR A 74 -4.56 -16.38 9.24
N THR A 75 -4.49 -15.17 9.81
CA THR A 75 -5.41 -14.77 10.89
C THR A 75 -6.83 -14.61 10.32
N ILE A 76 -7.39 -15.68 9.78
CA ILE A 76 -8.74 -15.78 9.22
C ILE A 76 -9.66 -16.43 10.24
N ASP A 77 -10.95 -16.16 10.14
CA ASP A 77 -11.94 -16.87 10.96
C ASP A 77 -12.13 -18.30 10.43
N ARG A 78 -11.77 -19.30 11.25
CA ARG A 78 -11.96 -20.73 10.96
C ARG A 78 -13.15 -21.36 11.70
N SER A 79 -14.01 -20.54 12.30
CA SER A 79 -15.26 -21.03 12.88
C SER A 79 -16.31 -21.33 11.79
N GLY A 80 -17.32 -22.13 12.15
CA GLY A 80 -18.42 -22.53 11.27
C GLY A 80 -18.19 -23.88 10.57
N ASP A 81 -19.24 -24.35 9.90
CA ASP A 81 -19.23 -25.61 9.18
C ASP A 81 -18.47 -25.44 7.84
N PRO A 82 -17.45 -26.27 7.54
CA PRO A 82 -16.72 -26.21 6.27
C PRO A 82 -17.61 -26.25 5.02
N ASP A 83 -18.78 -26.90 5.13
CA ASP A 83 -19.72 -27.14 4.03
C ASP A 83 -20.87 -26.13 4.00
N GLU A 84 -20.83 -25.11 4.86
CA GLU A 84 -21.76 -23.98 4.82
C GLU A 84 -21.46 -23.05 3.63
N LEU A 85 -22.49 -22.75 2.83
CA LEU A 85 -22.40 -21.78 1.74
C LEU A 85 -22.54 -20.34 2.24
N VAL A 86 -21.42 -19.61 2.21
CA VAL A 86 -21.32 -18.20 2.58
C VAL A 86 -21.36 -17.28 1.36
N GLY A 87 -22.01 -16.12 1.50
CA GLY A 87 -22.02 -15.08 0.47
C GLY A 87 -20.83 -14.13 0.59
N SER A 88 -20.68 -13.20 -0.36
CA SER A 88 -19.52 -12.31 -0.47
C SER A 88 -19.20 -11.49 0.78
N GLY A 89 -20.24 -11.03 1.51
CA GLY A 89 -20.04 -10.28 2.75
C GLY A 89 -19.42 -11.11 3.86
N GLU A 90 -19.85 -12.35 4.00
CA GLU A 90 -19.37 -13.27 5.03
C GLU A 90 -18.00 -13.83 4.66
N ALA A 91 -17.78 -14.18 3.39
CA ALA A 91 -16.44 -14.51 2.88
C ALA A 91 -15.42 -13.38 3.14
N ALA A 92 -15.85 -12.10 3.02
CA ALA A 92 -14.97 -10.97 3.33
C ALA A 92 -14.60 -10.92 4.82
N LYS A 93 -15.54 -11.17 5.72
CA LYS A 93 -15.26 -11.23 7.17
C LYS A 93 -14.34 -12.39 7.53
N ILE A 94 -14.58 -13.58 6.97
CA ILE A 94 -13.72 -14.76 7.15
C ILE A 94 -12.27 -14.40 6.82
N LEU A 95 -12.08 -13.70 5.70
CA LEU A 95 -10.79 -13.26 5.19
C LEU A 95 -10.28 -11.93 5.80
N ARG A 96 -11.01 -11.36 6.77
CA ARG A 96 -10.75 -10.08 7.46
C ARG A 96 -10.63 -8.86 6.55
N TYR A 97 -11.38 -8.83 5.45
CA TYR A 97 -11.54 -7.62 4.64
C TYR A 97 -12.66 -6.74 5.18
N GLY A 98 -12.42 -5.41 5.22
CA GLY A 98 -13.45 -4.43 5.59
C GLY A 98 -14.59 -4.28 4.58
N SER A 99 -14.49 -4.89 3.40
CA SER A 99 -15.54 -4.86 2.37
C SER A 99 -15.45 -6.05 1.42
N TYR A 100 -16.61 -6.57 0.99
CA TYR A 100 -16.69 -7.61 -0.05
C TYR A 100 -16.13 -7.17 -1.41
N ARG A 101 -16.00 -5.84 -1.61
CA ARG A 101 -15.34 -5.28 -2.80
C ARG A 101 -13.84 -5.53 -2.84
N ASN A 102 -13.25 -5.96 -1.72
CA ASN A 102 -11.83 -6.30 -1.63
C ASN A 102 -11.58 -7.82 -1.66
N LEU A 103 -12.61 -8.62 -1.96
CA LEU A 103 -12.41 -10.05 -2.18
C LEU A 103 -11.42 -10.28 -3.34
N PRO A 104 -10.49 -11.23 -3.19
CA PRO A 104 -9.51 -11.53 -4.23
C PRO A 104 -10.21 -12.10 -5.47
N ASP A 105 -9.69 -11.76 -6.65
CA ASP A 105 -10.26 -12.22 -7.92
C ASP A 105 -10.25 -13.75 -8.02
N GLN A 106 -9.21 -14.41 -7.51
CA GLN A 106 -9.16 -15.88 -7.42
C GLN A 106 -10.38 -16.50 -6.72
N LEU A 107 -10.92 -15.86 -5.67
CA LEU A 107 -12.15 -16.32 -5.03
C LEU A 107 -13.37 -15.99 -5.90
N ARG A 108 -13.43 -14.79 -6.48
CA ARG A 108 -14.55 -14.33 -7.30
C ARG A 108 -14.79 -15.17 -8.54
N ASP A 109 -13.72 -15.67 -9.13
CA ASP A 109 -13.73 -16.45 -10.35
C ASP A 109 -14.07 -17.93 -10.11
N GLN A 110 -14.08 -18.36 -8.85
CA GLN A 110 -14.35 -19.76 -8.45
C GLN A 110 -15.47 -19.83 -7.40
N PRO A 111 -16.71 -19.43 -7.72
CA PRO A 111 -17.86 -19.67 -6.84
C PRO A 111 -18.23 -21.16 -6.81
N ASP A 112 -18.58 -21.66 -5.64
CA ASP A 112 -19.14 -23.01 -5.48
C ASP A 112 -20.62 -23.05 -5.87
N ASP A 113 -21.31 -21.92 -5.75
CA ASP A 113 -22.71 -21.75 -6.15
C ASP A 113 -23.00 -20.33 -6.67
N ILE A 114 -23.92 -20.22 -7.62
CA ILE A 114 -24.37 -18.97 -8.22
C ILE A 114 -25.89 -18.93 -8.21
N GLU A 115 -26.44 -18.04 -7.38
CA GLU A 115 -27.86 -17.75 -7.34
C GLU A 115 -28.16 -16.57 -8.29
N ILE A 116 -29.15 -16.73 -9.17
CA ILE A 116 -29.63 -15.65 -10.04
C ILE A 116 -30.83 -14.99 -9.35
N LEU A 117 -30.70 -13.71 -8.99
CA LEU A 117 -31.78 -12.95 -8.38
C LEU A 117 -32.84 -12.57 -9.42
N SER A 118 -34.03 -12.20 -8.94
CA SER A 118 -35.16 -11.75 -9.76
C SER A 118 -34.84 -10.51 -10.63
N ASP A 119 -33.83 -9.73 -10.26
CA ASP A 119 -33.33 -8.57 -11.04
C ASP A 119 -32.22 -8.93 -12.05
N GLY A 120 -31.95 -10.22 -12.23
CA GLY A 120 -30.89 -10.75 -13.11
C GLY A 120 -29.48 -10.66 -12.53
N ARG A 121 -29.30 -10.16 -11.30
CA ARG A 121 -27.98 -10.10 -10.68
C ARG A 121 -27.53 -11.47 -10.20
N LEU A 122 -26.24 -11.74 -10.37
CA LEU A 122 -25.59 -12.96 -9.89
C LEU A 122 -25.11 -12.78 -8.45
N ARG A 123 -25.55 -13.67 -7.57
CA ARG A 123 -25.07 -13.78 -6.19
C ARG A 123 -24.22 -15.03 -6.05
N ARG A 124 -22.91 -14.79 -5.98
CA ARG A 124 -21.90 -15.83 -5.79
C ARG A 124 -21.88 -16.29 -4.33
N ARG A 125 -21.70 -17.59 -4.12
CA ARG A 125 -21.54 -18.23 -2.81
C ARG A 125 -20.37 -19.21 -2.86
N TRP A 126 -19.78 -19.45 -1.69
CA TRP A 126 -18.63 -20.32 -1.51
C TRP A 126 -18.82 -21.17 -0.26
N TYR A 127 -18.31 -22.38 -0.27
CA TYR A 127 -18.14 -23.13 0.95
C TYR A 127 -17.09 -22.44 1.84
N ARG A 128 -17.25 -22.50 3.17
CA ARG A 128 -16.23 -21.97 4.09
C ARG A 128 -14.87 -22.62 3.84
N ARG A 129 -14.83 -23.92 3.53
CA ARG A 129 -13.59 -24.63 3.15
C ARG A 129 -12.91 -24.05 1.90
N THR A 130 -13.67 -23.60 0.90
CA THR A 130 -13.14 -22.96 -0.30
C THR A 130 -12.52 -21.61 0.04
N VAL A 131 -13.20 -20.81 0.87
CA VAL A 131 -12.67 -19.53 1.36
C VAL A 131 -11.36 -19.72 2.14
N TRP A 132 -11.29 -20.74 3.00
CA TRP A 132 -10.06 -21.07 3.74
C TRP A 132 -8.93 -21.55 2.85
N ALA A 133 -9.21 -22.45 1.89
CA ALA A 133 -8.22 -22.92 0.94
C ALA A 133 -7.60 -21.77 0.13
N ILE A 134 -8.43 -20.81 -0.32
CA ILE A 134 -7.95 -19.60 -0.98
C ILE A 134 -7.12 -18.73 -0.03
N ALA A 135 -7.46 -18.66 1.26
CA ALA A 135 -6.66 -17.94 2.23
C ALA A 135 -5.28 -18.59 2.45
N ASP A 136 -5.23 -19.91 2.55
CA ASP A 136 -4.01 -20.69 2.77
C ASP A 136 -3.09 -20.67 1.53
N ALA A 137 -3.67 -20.58 0.33
CA ALA A 137 -2.94 -20.42 -0.92
C ALA A 137 -2.33 -19.01 -1.12
N ARG A 138 -2.60 -18.04 -0.23
CA ARG A 138 -2.05 -16.68 -0.37
C ARG A 138 -0.54 -16.68 -0.11
N THR A 139 0.25 -16.52 -1.17
CA THR A 139 1.70 -16.28 -1.10
C THR A 139 2.08 -14.82 -0.77
N GLY A 140 1.10 -14.00 -0.37
CA GLY A 140 1.33 -12.63 0.07
C GLY A 140 0.04 -11.87 0.36
N ARG A 141 0.17 -10.72 1.02
CA ARG A 141 -0.90 -9.74 1.13
C ARG A 141 -1.25 -9.32 -0.29
N GLN A 142 -2.34 -9.82 -0.85
CA GLN A 142 -3.01 -9.16 -1.97
C GLN A 142 -3.42 -7.80 -1.43
N SER A 143 -2.51 -6.83 -1.54
CA SER A 143 -2.71 -5.48 -1.06
C SER A 143 -3.67 -4.82 -2.04
N THR A 144 -4.97 -5.06 -1.84
CA THR A 144 -6.02 -4.28 -2.49
C THR A 144 -5.98 -2.88 -1.88
N GLY A 145 -5.12 -2.03 -2.43
CA GLY A 145 -5.07 -0.62 -2.10
C GLY A 145 -3.90 -0.19 -1.20
N ARG A 146 -3.55 1.08 -1.41
CA ARG A 146 -2.56 1.92 -0.71
C ARG A 146 -2.51 1.59 0.78
N THR A 147 -1.31 1.41 1.34
CA THR A 147 -1.09 1.50 2.78
C THR A 147 -1.86 2.73 3.29
N PRO A 148 -2.68 2.63 4.35
CA PRO A 148 -3.24 3.82 4.98
C PRO A 148 -2.10 4.79 5.17
N GLY A 149 -2.20 5.97 4.56
CA GLY A 149 -1.17 6.98 4.73
C GLY A 149 -0.99 7.17 6.22
N THR A 150 0.22 6.96 6.73
CA THR A 150 0.56 7.27 8.12
C THR A 150 0.02 8.67 8.39
N THR A 151 -1.00 8.77 9.23
CA THR A 151 -1.66 10.03 9.62
C THR A 151 -0.71 10.98 10.35
N ASN A 152 0.52 10.52 10.63
CA ASN A 152 1.62 11.27 11.25
C ASN A 152 2.74 11.70 10.27
N SER A 153 2.49 11.81 8.97
CA SER A 153 3.38 12.67 8.18
C SER A 153 3.08 14.11 8.58
N VAL A 154 4.01 14.76 9.29
CA VAL A 154 4.08 16.23 9.43
C VAL A 154 3.64 16.81 8.09
N ARG A 155 2.52 17.55 8.05
CA ARG A 155 2.03 18.15 6.81
C ARG A 155 3.21 18.90 6.22
N LYS A 156 3.71 18.45 5.07
CA LYS A 156 4.67 19.27 4.31
C LYS A 156 3.98 20.62 4.14
N PRO A 157 4.64 21.75 4.47
CA PRO A 157 4.05 23.06 4.30
C PRO A 157 3.50 23.16 2.88
N HIS A 158 2.30 23.73 2.76
CA HIS A 158 1.63 23.85 1.46
C HIS A 158 2.60 24.53 0.49
N PRO A 159 2.68 24.13 -0.79
CA PRO A 159 3.63 24.71 -1.77
C PRO A 159 3.60 26.24 -1.94
N TYR A 160 2.66 26.92 -1.29
CA TYR A 160 2.47 28.37 -1.34
C TYR A 160 2.44 29.00 0.07
N ALA A 161 2.82 28.29 1.14
CA ALA A 161 2.68 28.78 2.52
C ALA A 161 3.34 30.16 2.75
N ASP A 162 4.39 30.47 1.98
CA ASP A 162 5.10 31.75 2.01
C ASP A 162 5.01 32.51 0.66
N ASP A 163 4.02 32.20 -0.18
CA ASP A 163 3.85 32.86 -1.49
C ASP A 163 3.15 34.22 -1.30
N PRO A 164 3.80 35.36 -1.62
CA PRO A 164 3.21 36.69 -1.48
C PRO A 164 1.93 36.87 -2.30
N ARG A 165 1.68 36.02 -3.31
CA ARG A 165 0.46 36.00 -4.10
C ARG A 165 -0.77 35.54 -3.31
N LEU A 166 -0.60 34.86 -2.18
CA LEU A 166 -1.71 34.50 -1.30
C LEU A 166 -2.35 35.72 -0.66
N GLN A 167 -1.55 36.76 -0.35
CA GLN A 167 -2.07 38.02 0.20
C GLN A 167 -3.02 38.69 -0.79
N THR A 168 -2.61 38.82 -2.06
CA THR A 168 -3.45 39.36 -3.14
C THR A 168 -4.71 38.51 -3.38
N ALA A 169 -4.62 37.20 -3.19
CA ALA A 169 -5.78 36.30 -3.29
C ALA A 169 -6.76 36.49 -2.12
N ALA A 170 -6.25 36.69 -0.90
CA ALA A 170 -7.05 36.97 0.30
C ALA A 170 -7.75 38.33 0.20
N GLU A 171 -7.04 39.37 -0.25
CA GLU A 171 -7.59 40.71 -0.49
C GLU A 171 -8.73 40.66 -1.52
N LEU A 172 -8.54 39.95 -2.63
CA LEU A 172 -9.59 39.79 -3.64
C LEU A 172 -10.84 39.07 -3.09
N LEU A 173 -10.66 38.07 -2.22
CA LEU A 173 -11.78 37.39 -1.56
C LEU A 173 -12.51 38.32 -0.59
N ALA A 174 -11.79 39.16 0.15
CA ALA A 174 -12.38 40.17 1.04
C ALA A 174 -13.15 41.23 0.24
N GLU A 175 -12.56 41.79 -0.83
CA GLU A 175 -13.22 42.72 -1.76
C GLU A 175 -14.50 42.13 -2.36
N ALA A 176 -14.49 40.84 -2.71
CA ALA A 176 -15.66 40.16 -3.24
C ALA A 176 -16.76 40.02 -2.18
N ARG A 177 -16.40 39.65 -0.94
CA ARG A 177 -17.35 39.51 0.18
C ARG A 177 -18.01 40.85 0.55
N GLU A 178 -17.21 41.91 0.70
CA GLU A 178 -17.72 43.27 0.98
C GLU A 178 -18.67 43.77 -0.12
N ALA A 179 -18.36 43.43 -1.38
CA ALA A 179 -19.20 43.78 -2.52
C ALA A 179 -20.40 42.82 -2.73
N GLY A 180 -20.60 41.82 -1.86
CA GLY A 180 -21.64 40.80 -2.01
C GLY A 180 -21.51 39.93 -3.27
N ARG A 181 -20.30 39.84 -3.85
CA ARG A 181 -20.00 39.08 -5.08
C ARG A 181 -19.62 37.64 -4.75
N ASP A 182 -20.08 36.71 -5.58
CA ASP A 182 -19.72 35.30 -5.47
C ASP A 182 -18.30 35.03 -6.01
N ARG A 183 -17.83 33.79 -5.81
CA ARG A 183 -16.48 33.36 -6.21
C ARG A 183 -16.29 33.19 -7.73
N ARG A 184 -17.36 33.27 -8.53
CA ARG A 184 -17.28 33.04 -9.99
C ARG A 184 -16.50 34.18 -10.63
N GLY A 185 -15.61 33.83 -11.56
CA GLY A 185 -14.77 34.81 -12.27
C GLY A 185 -13.54 35.29 -11.50
N LEU A 186 -13.49 35.19 -10.17
CA LEU A 186 -12.33 35.66 -9.37
C LEU A 186 -11.02 34.97 -9.77
N GLY A 187 -11.05 33.72 -10.20
CA GLY A 187 -9.86 33.01 -10.69
C GLY A 187 -9.29 33.58 -11.98
N VAL A 188 -10.13 34.13 -12.86
CA VAL A 188 -9.69 34.81 -14.09
C VAL A 188 -9.16 36.20 -13.76
N GLU A 189 -9.84 36.91 -12.85
CA GLU A 189 -9.43 38.23 -12.39
C GLU A 189 -8.07 38.18 -11.69
N LEU A 190 -7.89 37.27 -10.74
CA LEU A 190 -6.61 37.09 -10.04
C LEU A 190 -5.49 36.65 -11.00
N ALA A 191 -5.79 35.80 -11.97
CA ALA A 191 -4.82 35.41 -12.99
C ALA A 191 -4.32 36.61 -13.80
N ARG A 192 -5.22 37.53 -14.18
CA ARG A 192 -4.88 38.77 -14.87
C ARG A 192 -4.07 39.72 -13.97
N ARG A 193 -4.47 39.89 -12.70
CA ARG A 193 -3.76 40.75 -11.73
C ARG A 193 -2.33 40.25 -11.48
N LEU A 194 -2.11 38.94 -11.41
CA LEU A 194 -0.81 38.34 -11.08
C LEU A 194 0.04 37.94 -12.29
N GLY A 195 -0.50 38.03 -13.51
CA GLY A 195 0.17 37.52 -14.72
C GLY A 195 0.43 36.01 -14.68
N THR A 196 -0.47 35.23 -14.07
CA THR A 196 -0.32 33.77 -13.92
C THR A 196 -1.43 32.99 -14.63
N SER A 197 -1.31 31.66 -14.69
CA SER A 197 -2.39 30.82 -15.23
C SER A 197 -3.63 30.87 -14.34
N GLN A 198 -4.82 30.77 -14.94
CA GLN A 198 -6.10 30.66 -14.21
C GLN A 198 -6.10 29.49 -13.22
N ARG A 199 -5.46 28.37 -13.57
CA ARG A 199 -5.34 27.20 -12.69
C ARG A 199 -4.49 27.49 -11.44
N THR A 200 -3.43 28.28 -11.59
CA THR A 200 -2.59 28.73 -10.47
C THR A 200 -3.37 29.69 -9.58
N ALA A 201 -4.05 30.67 -10.17
CA ALA A 201 -4.87 31.64 -9.45
C ALA A 201 -6.02 30.97 -8.65
N GLN A 202 -6.72 30.01 -9.24
CA GLN A 202 -7.76 29.24 -8.54
C GLN A 202 -7.22 28.46 -7.33
N ARG A 203 -6.00 27.92 -7.43
CA ARG A 203 -5.35 27.24 -6.31
C ARG A 203 -5.01 28.22 -5.19
N LEU A 204 -4.45 29.39 -5.51
CA LEU A 204 -4.15 30.44 -4.54
C LEU A 204 -5.43 30.90 -3.81
N LEU A 205 -6.53 31.12 -4.52
CA LEU A 205 -7.83 31.45 -3.90
C LEU A 205 -8.36 30.35 -2.99
N THR A 206 -8.05 29.08 -3.26
CA THR A 206 -8.53 27.95 -2.44
C THR A 206 -7.71 27.83 -1.17
N VAL A 207 -6.41 28.09 -1.27
CA VAL A 207 -5.48 28.09 -0.13
C VAL A 207 -5.78 29.27 0.78
N ALA A 208 -5.90 30.48 0.23
CA ALA A 208 -6.21 31.69 1.00
C ALA A 208 -7.54 31.56 1.77
N GLU A 209 -8.56 30.91 1.18
CA GLU A 209 -9.85 30.66 1.85
C GLU A 209 -9.74 29.63 2.97
N SER A 210 -8.85 28.64 2.83
CA SER A 210 -8.64 27.59 3.84
C SER A 210 -7.82 28.08 5.05
N ASP A 211 -7.10 29.19 4.91
CA ASP A 211 -6.20 29.76 5.93
C ASP A 211 -6.85 30.91 6.73
N GLN A 212 -8.07 31.33 6.35
CA GLN A 212 -8.83 32.30 7.13
C GLN A 212 -9.51 31.60 8.33
N PRO A 213 -9.30 32.06 9.57
CA PRO A 213 -10.06 31.56 10.71
C PRO A 213 -11.55 31.93 10.55
N SER A 214 -12.44 30.98 10.87
CA SER A 214 -13.90 31.21 10.88
C SER A 214 -14.32 32.21 11.95
#